data_AF-A0A3D2MQ38-F1
#
_entry.id   AF-A0A3D2MQ38-F1
#
_cell.length_a   1.000
_cell.length_b   1.000
_cell.length_c   1.000
_cell.angle_alpha   90.00
_cell.angle_beta   90.00
_cell.angle_gamma   90.00
#
_symmetry.space_group_name_H-M   'P 1'
#
loop_
_entity.id
_entity.type
_entity.pdbx_description
1 polymer ?
#
loop_
_entity_poly.entity_id
_entity_poly.type
_entity_poly.pdbx_seq_one_letter_code
_entity_poly.pdbx_strand_id
1 'polypeptide(L)'
;DYLGFFGGKRFVPIIMAVVALILGVIFGYIWSPIQNGINALGAVIVTLGPVGTGIYGFLNRLLIPLGLHHILNSYVWFQLGTYHGVHGDLNRYFAGDPSAGNFMAGFFPIMMFGLPAACLAMIRHANFPKVAAGILLSAAFASFLTGITEPIEFAFLFVAPVLFFIHALLTGTSLAICTALGIRIGFGFSAGLIDYLLNFRAPNTTQPLLLLVVGLVYAVVYYFVFSFFITRFNLGTPGRGESSTGLAPDWILPESQRGPKRERTASNGHKAPSAGDADDVLAGKILAALGGKTNVQSVEGCITRLRLFVNDPDQIDDAGLKSLG
;
A
#
# COMPACT_ATOMS: atom_id res chain seq x y z
N ASP A 1 -5.08 -44.63 17.26
CA ASP A 1 -6.54 -44.39 17.17
C ASP A 1 -7.07 -43.31 18.11
N TYR A 2 -6.81 -43.36 19.41
CA TYR A 2 -7.39 -42.41 20.39
C TYR A 2 -7.07 -40.91 20.13
N LEU A 3 -5.84 -40.59 19.72
CA LEU A 3 -5.45 -39.21 19.36
C LEU A 3 -5.79 -38.83 17.90
N GLY A 4 -6.23 -39.80 17.08
CA GLY A 4 -6.60 -39.55 15.68
C GLY A 4 -7.77 -38.59 15.52
N PHE A 5 -8.65 -38.51 16.53
CA PHE A 5 -9.76 -37.56 16.59
C PHE A 5 -9.32 -36.09 16.52
N PHE A 6 -8.13 -35.79 17.06
CA PHE A 6 -7.56 -34.44 17.10
C PHE A 6 -6.71 -34.13 15.86
N GLY A 7 -6.53 -35.06 14.93
CA GLY A 7 -5.75 -34.85 13.71
C GLY A 7 -6.39 -33.86 12.72
N GLY A 8 -5.60 -33.37 11.77
CA GLY A 8 -6.06 -32.49 10.70
C GLY A 8 -6.48 -31.11 11.19
N LYS A 9 -7.63 -30.61 10.71
CA LYS A 9 -8.11 -29.23 11.00
C LYS A 9 -8.36 -28.96 12.48
N ARG A 10 -8.62 -30.00 13.28
CA ARG A 10 -8.86 -29.90 14.73
C ARG A 10 -7.58 -29.76 15.54
N PHE A 11 -6.44 -30.19 14.99
CA PHE A 11 -5.14 -30.03 15.64
C PHE A 11 -4.72 -28.56 15.65
N VAL A 12 -5.07 -27.82 14.59
CA VAL A 12 -4.61 -26.44 14.37
C VAL A 12 -4.98 -25.53 15.55
N PRO A 13 -6.24 -25.44 16.04
CA PRO A 13 -6.53 -24.62 17.21
C PRO A 13 -5.81 -25.06 18.49
N ILE A 14 -5.61 -26.37 18.69
CA ILE A 14 -4.96 -26.93 19.89
C ILE A 14 -3.49 -26.53 19.93
N ILE A 15 -2.76 -26.77 18.83
CA ILE A 15 -1.35 -26.39 18.77
C ILE A 15 -1.19 -24.87 18.76
N MET A 16 -2.10 -24.13 18.13
CA MET A 16 -2.08 -22.67 18.15
C MET A 16 -2.28 -22.11 19.55
N ALA A 17 -3.14 -22.71 20.39
CA ALA A 17 -3.30 -22.28 21.78
C ALA A 17 -2.01 -22.48 22.60
N VAL A 18 -1.34 -23.64 22.42
CA VAL A 18 -0.07 -23.92 23.10
C VAL A 18 1.03 -22.98 22.62
N VAL A 19 1.17 -22.79 21.30
CA VAL A 19 2.16 -21.88 20.71
C VAL A 19 1.89 -20.44 21.13
N ALA A 20 0.64 -19.98 21.11
CA ALA A 20 0.27 -18.63 21.54
C ALA A 20 0.56 -18.40 23.03
N LEU A 21 0.35 -19.40 23.90
CA LEU A 21 0.73 -19.32 25.31
C LEU A 21 2.24 -19.16 25.48
N ILE A 22 3.03 -19.99 24.79
CA ILE A 22 4.50 -19.92 24.83
C ILE A 22 4.98 -18.54 24.33
N LEU A 23 4.48 -18.10 23.18
CA LEU A 23 4.81 -16.78 22.64
C LEU A 23 4.36 -15.65 23.57
N GLY A 24 3.19 -15.76 24.20
CA GLY A 24 2.68 -14.78 25.15
C GLY A 24 3.59 -14.64 26.37
N VAL A 25 4.11 -15.75 26.90
CA VAL A 25 5.09 -15.71 28.00
C VAL A 25 6.40 -15.06 27.54
N ILE A 26 6.92 -15.46 26.38
CA ILE A 26 8.17 -14.92 25.82
C ILE A 26 8.05 -13.41 25.60
N PHE A 27 7.00 -12.96 24.89
CA PHE A 27 6.77 -11.55 24.64
C PHE A 27 6.44 -10.79 25.92
N GLY A 28 5.80 -11.40 26.92
CA GLY A 28 5.58 -10.77 28.23
C GLY A 28 6.87 -10.30 28.89
N TYR A 29 7.95 -11.09 28.80
CA TYR A 29 9.27 -10.71 29.32
C TYR A 29 10.05 -9.78 28.39
N ILE A 30 9.97 -10.01 27.07
CA ILE A 30 10.78 -9.28 26.08
C ILE A 30 10.17 -7.90 25.72
N TRP A 31 8.85 -7.73 25.86
CA TRP A 31 8.17 -6.52 25.40
C TRP A 31 8.49 -5.29 26.26
N SER A 32 8.66 -5.44 27.56
CA SER A 32 8.93 -4.30 28.46
C SER A 32 10.12 -3.44 28.02
N PRO A 33 11.33 -3.99 27.75
CA PRO A 33 12.45 -3.18 27.26
C PRO A 33 12.17 -2.58 25.87
N ILE A 34 11.46 -3.27 24.98
CA ILE A 34 11.08 -2.76 23.65
C ILE A 34 10.15 -1.55 23.80
N GLN A 35 9.11 -1.67 24.64
CA GLN A 35 8.15 -0.61 24.91
C GLN A 35 8.85 0.61 25.53
N ASN A 36 9.78 0.40 26.46
CA ASN A 36 10.58 1.48 27.04
C ASN A 36 11.44 2.18 25.98
N GLY A 37 12.03 1.41 25.05
CA GLY A 37 12.74 1.96 23.89
C GLY A 37 11.85 2.82 23.01
N ILE A 38 10.65 2.34 22.66
CA ILE A 38 9.65 3.09 21.88
C ILE A 38 9.25 4.39 22.60
N ASN A 39 8.99 4.32 23.91
CA ASN A 39 8.62 5.48 24.72
C ASN A 39 9.75 6.53 24.77
N ALA A 40 11.00 6.09 24.93
CA ALA A 40 12.16 6.98 24.92
C ALA A 40 12.36 7.65 23.56
N LEU A 41 12.23 6.88 22.46
CA LEU A 41 12.31 7.39 21.09
C LEU A 41 11.20 8.42 20.82
N GLY A 42 9.98 8.13 21.27
CA GLY A 42 8.84 9.04 21.19
C GLY A 42 9.09 10.34 21.96
N ALA A 43 9.62 10.27 23.18
CA ALA A 43 9.94 11.46 23.98
C ALA A 43 11.02 12.34 23.32
N VAL A 44 12.05 11.74 22.72
CA VAL A 44 13.10 12.47 22.00
C VAL A 44 12.56 13.14 20.74
N ILE A 45 11.74 12.44 19.96
CA ILE A 45 11.14 12.99 18.73
C ILE A 45 10.36 14.28 19.04
N VAL A 46 9.75 14.39 20.22
CA VAL A 46 8.90 15.53 20.57
C VAL A 46 9.72 16.77 20.94
N THR A 47 10.88 16.59 21.59
CA THR A 47 11.73 17.70 22.00
C THR A 47 12.50 18.34 20.84
N LEU A 48 12.57 17.66 19.70
CA LEU A 48 13.27 18.12 18.49
C LEU A 48 12.46 19.12 17.63
N GLY A 49 11.24 19.46 18.03
CA GLY A 49 10.41 20.45 17.33
C GLY A 49 10.18 20.08 15.85
N PRO A 50 10.41 21.00 14.89
CA PRO A 50 10.25 20.71 13.46
C PRO A 50 11.02 19.47 12.98
N VAL A 51 12.27 19.30 13.42
CA VAL A 51 13.09 18.14 13.03
C VAL A 51 12.43 16.84 13.53
N GLY A 52 11.90 16.87 14.75
CA GLY A 52 11.15 15.78 15.34
C GLY A 52 9.95 15.34 14.51
N THR A 53 9.07 16.29 14.18
CA THR A 53 7.91 16.01 13.33
C THR A 53 8.30 15.45 11.97
N GLY A 54 9.44 15.88 11.41
CA GLY A 54 9.95 15.34 10.17
C GLY A 54 10.48 13.91 10.27
N ILE A 55 11.20 13.58 11.34
CA ILE A 55 11.63 12.19 11.62
C ILE A 55 10.40 11.29 11.77
N TYR A 56 9.38 11.76 12.51
CA TYR A 56 8.12 11.04 12.64
C TYR A 56 7.45 10.81 11.29
N GLY A 57 7.30 11.83 10.44
CA GLY A 57 6.68 11.69 9.11
C GLY A 57 7.44 10.72 8.19
N PHE A 58 8.77 10.78 8.22
CA PHE A 58 9.63 9.88 7.46
C PHE A 58 9.47 8.42 7.91
N LEU A 59 9.61 8.14 9.22
CA LEU A 59 9.47 6.80 9.77
C LEU A 59 8.04 6.28 9.61
N ASN A 60 7.03 7.14 9.78
CA ASN A 60 5.63 6.79 9.57
C ASN A 60 5.42 6.20 8.18
N ARG A 61 5.90 6.86 7.12
CA ARG A 61 5.79 6.33 5.76
C ARG A 61 6.64 5.09 5.54
N LEU A 62 7.90 5.10 5.99
CA LEU A 62 8.83 3.99 5.78
C LEU A 62 8.31 2.66 6.38
N LEU A 63 7.53 2.73 7.46
CA LEU A 63 6.97 1.58 8.18
C LEU A 63 5.60 1.09 7.64
N ILE A 64 5.02 1.76 6.65
CA ILE A 64 3.75 1.32 6.02
C ILE A 64 3.79 -0.11 5.49
N PRO A 65 4.83 -0.55 4.74
CA PRO A 65 4.87 -1.90 4.16
C PRO A 65 4.82 -3.01 5.21
N LEU A 66 5.22 -2.71 6.44
CA LEU A 66 5.23 -3.63 7.57
C LEU A 66 4.02 -3.46 8.49
N GLY A 67 3.14 -2.48 8.24
CA GLY A 67 2.04 -2.11 9.14
C GLY A 67 2.50 -1.47 10.47
N LEU A 68 3.80 -1.32 10.70
CA LEU A 68 4.35 -0.86 11.98
C LEU A 68 4.17 0.64 12.24
N HIS A 69 3.75 1.40 11.23
CA HIS A 69 3.40 2.81 11.36
C HIS A 69 2.26 3.06 12.38
N HIS A 70 1.37 2.07 12.59
CA HIS A 70 0.34 2.12 13.63
C HIS A 70 0.89 2.15 15.06
N ILE A 71 2.07 1.57 15.31
CA ILE A 71 2.73 1.61 16.63
C ILE A 71 3.21 3.04 16.90
N LEU A 72 3.86 3.66 15.90
CA LEU A 72 4.32 5.03 16.00
C LEU A 72 3.15 6.01 16.17
N ASN A 73 2.08 5.80 15.40
CA ASN A 73 0.84 6.58 15.51
C ASN A 73 0.17 6.41 16.86
N SER A 74 0.12 5.20 17.40
CA SER A 74 -0.52 4.95 18.70
C SER A 74 0.09 5.81 19.80
N TYR A 75 1.43 5.91 19.83
CA TYR A 75 2.11 6.78 20.79
C TYR A 75 1.85 8.27 20.50
N VAL A 76 2.13 8.72 19.28
CA VAL A 76 2.07 10.16 18.93
C VAL A 76 0.66 10.72 18.99
N TRP A 77 -0.33 9.98 18.50
CA TRP A 77 -1.71 10.47 18.41
C TRP A 77 -2.52 10.28 19.68
N PHE A 78 -2.20 9.27 20.51
CA PHE A 78 -3.02 8.93 21.69
C PHE A 78 -2.30 9.01 23.04
N GLN A 79 -0.97 9.02 23.09
CA GLN A 79 -0.22 9.04 24.36
C GLN A 79 0.61 10.32 24.58
N LEU A 80 0.94 11.01 23.50
CA LEU A 80 1.84 12.16 23.53
C LEU A 80 1.28 13.39 24.27
N GLY A 81 1.94 13.77 25.36
CA GLY A 81 1.65 14.97 26.13
C GLY A 81 0.28 14.91 26.81
N THR A 82 -0.09 16.00 27.48
CA THR A 82 -1.34 16.07 28.27
C THR A 82 -1.95 17.45 28.16
N TYR A 83 -3.26 17.51 27.93
CA TYR A 83 -4.05 18.74 27.96
C TYR A 83 -5.41 18.46 28.62
N HIS A 84 -5.70 19.11 29.75
CA HIS A 84 -6.93 18.89 30.53
C HIS A 84 -7.26 17.40 30.79
N GLY A 85 -6.25 16.57 31.06
CA GLY A 85 -6.43 15.13 31.30
C GLY A 85 -6.57 14.26 30.03
N VAL A 86 -6.49 14.85 28.84
CA VAL A 86 -6.49 14.16 27.54
C VAL A 86 -5.05 14.04 27.02
N HIS A 87 -4.72 12.88 26.45
CA HIS A 87 -3.38 12.54 25.95
C HIS A 87 -3.34 12.32 24.44
N GLY A 88 -2.18 12.60 23.83
CA GLY A 88 -1.93 12.38 22.40
C GLY A 88 -2.24 13.59 21.52
N ASP A 89 -1.40 13.84 20.51
CA ASP A 89 -1.50 15.03 19.65
C ASP A 89 -2.89 15.16 19.00
N LEU A 90 -3.46 14.03 18.56
CA LEU A 90 -4.78 13.98 17.94
C LEU A 90 -5.89 14.33 18.93
N ASN A 91 -5.93 13.65 20.08
CA ASN A 91 -7.00 13.89 21.05
C ASN A 91 -6.87 15.27 21.70
N ARG A 92 -5.64 15.74 21.95
CA ARG A 92 -5.38 17.09 22.47
C ARG A 92 -5.84 18.16 21.49
N TYR A 93 -5.61 17.97 20.20
CA TYR A 93 -6.13 18.86 19.16
C TYR A 93 -7.66 18.96 19.22
N PHE A 94 -8.37 17.83 19.30
CA PHE A 94 -9.84 17.86 19.39
C PHE A 94 -10.37 18.33 20.75
N ALA A 95 -9.55 18.31 21.80
CA ALA A 95 -9.83 18.95 23.09
C ALA A 95 -9.57 20.47 23.09
N GLY A 96 -9.09 21.05 21.98
CA GLY A 96 -8.86 22.48 21.80
C GLY A 96 -7.46 22.97 22.21
N ASP A 97 -6.49 22.08 22.38
CA ASP A 97 -5.11 22.45 22.71
C ASP A 97 -4.47 23.29 21.57
N PRO A 98 -4.07 24.55 21.82
CA PRO A 98 -3.43 25.43 20.82
C PRO A 98 -2.03 24.96 20.38
N SER A 99 -1.41 24.05 21.16
CA SER A 99 -0.08 23.52 20.89
C SER A 99 -0.10 22.19 20.14
N ALA A 100 -1.26 21.58 19.95
CA ALA A 100 -1.42 20.27 19.29
C ALA A 100 -1.66 20.39 17.77
N GLY A 101 -1.51 19.28 17.07
CA GLY A 101 -1.71 19.16 15.62
C GLY A 101 -0.44 19.31 14.78
N ASN A 102 0.73 19.45 15.40
CA ASN A 102 2.01 19.57 14.68
C ASN A 102 2.40 18.23 14.02
N PHE A 103 2.06 17.09 14.64
CA PHE A 103 2.34 15.76 14.07
C PHE A 103 1.26 15.33 13.05
N MET A 104 0.33 16.21 12.72
CA MET A 104 -0.81 15.94 11.85
C MET A 104 -0.78 16.81 10.60
N ALA A 105 -0.53 18.12 10.75
CA ALA A 105 -0.67 19.10 9.68
C ALA A 105 0.12 18.78 8.41
N GLY A 106 1.33 18.23 8.54
CA GLY A 106 2.20 17.93 7.39
C GLY A 106 1.74 16.77 6.52
N PHE A 107 0.72 16.01 6.90
CA PHE A 107 0.14 15.00 6.02
C PHE A 107 -0.74 15.62 4.93
N PHE A 108 -1.48 16.70 5.22
CA PHE A 108 -2.37 17.33 4.23
C PHE A 108 -1.67 17.74 2.92
N PRO A 109 -0.48 18.41 2.92
CA PRO A 109 0.23 18.71 1.68
C PRO A 109 0.54 17.47 0.83
N ILE A 110 0.78 16.33 1.46
CA ILE A 110 1.14 15.09 0.78
C ILE A 110 -0.11 14.43 0.18
N MET A 111 -1.13 14.22 1.00
CA MET A 111 -2.36 13.52 0.64
C MET A 111 -3.19 14.31 -0.38
N MET A 112 -3.31 15.62 -0.18
CA MET A 112 -4.13 16.47 -1.04
C MET A 112 -3.41 16.93 -2.32
N PHE A 113 -2.09 16.99 -2.33
CA PHE A 113 -1.36 17.61 -3.44
C PHE A 113 -0.20 16.78 -3.96
N GLY A 114 0.70 16.34 -3.07
CA GLY A 114 1.88 15.56 -3.46
C GLY A 114 1.54 14.27 -4.20
N LEU A 115 0.72 13.40 -3.60
CA LEU A 115 0.34 12.12 -4.18
C LEU A 115 -0.50 12.26 -5.46
N PRO A 116 -1.52 13.14 -5.53
CA PRO A 116 -2.18 13.44 -6.80
C PRO A 116 -1.22 13.92 -7.90
N ALA A 117 -0.21 14.73 -7.57
CA ALA A 117 0.80 15.16 -8.52
C ALA A 117 1.76 14.03 -8.94
N ALA A 118 2.11 13.12 -8.03
CA ALA A 118 2.83 11.89 -8.36
C ALA A 118 2.02 10.99 -9.31
N CYS A 119 0.70 10.85 -9.07
CA CYS A 119 -0.19 10.15 -10.01
C CYS A 119 -0.15 10.79 -11.39
N LEU A 120 -0.21 12.12 -11.48
CA LEU A 120 -0.09 12.83 -12.76
C LEU A 120 1.27 12.56 -13.45
N ALA A 121 2.38 12.57 -12.70
CA ALA A 121 3.70 12.24 -13.24
C ALA A 121 3.77 10.80 -13.77
N MET A 122 3.23 9.83 -13.02
CA MET A 122 3.15 8.42 -13.43
C MET A 122 2.32 8.25 -14.71
N ILE A 123 1.13 8.87 -14.79
CA ILE A 123 0.28 8.85 -15.99
C ILE A 123 1.02 9.45 -17.19
N ARG A 124 1.69 10.59 -17.00
CA ARG A 124 2.35 11.32 -18.10
C ARG A 124 3.51 10.55 -18.70
N HIS A 125 4.18 9.74 -17.89
CA HIS A 125 5.30 8.90 -18.29
C HIS A 125 4.91 7.43 -18.52
N ALA A 126 3.62 7.09 -18.54
CA ALA A 126 3.17 5.75 -18.87
C ALA A 126 3.24 5.49 -20.39
N ASN A 127 3.57 4.26 -20.77
CA ASN A 127 3.46 3.77 -22.16
C ASN A 127 1.98 3.55 -22.54
N PHE A 128 1.15 3.20 -21.57
CA PHE A 128 -0.30 3.03 -21.69
C PHE A 128 -1.05 4.03 -20.80
N PRO A 129 -1.09 5.33 -21.16
CA PRO A 129 -1.60 6.40 -20.30
C PRO A 129 -3.09 6.27 -19.98
N LYS A 130 -3.91 5.70 -20.87
CA LYS A 130 -5.35 5.49 -20.62
C LYS A 130 -5.59 4.49 -19.49
N VAL A 131 -4.82 3.41 -19.45
CA VAL A 131 -4.85 2.41 -18.38
C VAL A 131 -4.37 3.03 -17.08
N ALA A 132 -3.19 3.67 -17.11
CA ALA A 132 -2.62 4.32 -15.94
C ALA A 132 -3.59 5.36 -15.34
N ALA A 133 -4.24 6.16 -16.19
CA ALA A 133 -5.22 7.15 -15.78
C ALA A 133 -6.45 6.52 -15.10
N GLY A 134 -6.97 5.41 -15.61
CA GLY A 134 -8.12 4.73 -15.03
C GLY A 134 -7.91 4.32 -13.56
N ILE A 135 -6.69 3.87 -13.23
CA ILE A 135 -6.33 3.43 -11.87
C ILE A 135 -5.92 4.64 -11.01
N LEU A 136 -4.99 5.45 -11.53
CA LEU A 136 -4.31 6.48 -10.74
C LEU A 136 -5.17 7.72 -10.50
N LEU A 137 -6.11 8.07 -11.39
CA LEU A 137 -7.02 9.19 -11.13
C LEU A 137 -8.00 8.87 -10.01
N SER A 138 -8.54 7.64 -9.99
CA SER A 138 -9.44 7.19 -8.91
C SER A 138 -8.70 7.17 -7.57
N ALA A 139 -7.48 6.60 -7.55
CA ALA A 139 -6.63 6.57 -6.37
C ALA A 139 -6.23 7.98 -5.89
N ALA A 140 -5.85 8.88 -6.81
CA ALA A 140 -5.55 10.29 -6.50
C ALA A 140 -6.76 11.02 -5.91
N PHE A 141 -7.95 10.79 -6.46
CA PHE A 141 -9.18 11.40 -5.97
C PHE A 141 -9.54 10.89 -4.56
N ALA A 142 -9.39 9.58 -4.31
CA ALA A 142 -9.56 9.01 -2.98
C ALA A 142 -8.58 9.63 -1.98
N SER A 143 -7.28 9.70 -2.33
CA SER A 143 -6.26 10.33 -1.49
C SER A 143 -6.55 11.80 -1.23
N PHE A 144 -6.96 12.55 -2.25
CA PHE A 144 -7.33 13.95 -2.09
C PHE A 144 -8.52 14.15 -1.15
N LEU A 145 -9.59 13.37 -1.31
CA LEU A 145 -10.81 13.54 -0.53
C LEU A 145 -10.69 13.02 0.90
N THR A 146 -10.21 11.78 1.05
CA THR A 146 -10.25 11.05 2.32
C THR A 146 -8.89 10.94 2.98
N GLY A 147 -7.81 11.13 2.21
CA GLY A 147 -6.45 10.98 2.70
C GLY A 147 -5.90 9.56 2.66
N ILE A 148 -6.66 8.59 2.13
CA ILE A 148 -6.21 7.20 1.96
C ILE A 148 -5.12 7.15 0.88
N THR A 149 -3.94 6.64 1.21
CA THR A 149 -2.75 6.70 0.33
C THR A 149 -2.35 5.35 -0.24
N GLU A 150 -2.80 4.26 0.38
CA GLU A 150 -2.41 2.89 0.09
C GLU A 150 -2.62 2.49 -1.39
N PRO A 151 -3.74 2.83 -2.05
CA PRO A 151 -3.94 2.49 -3.47
C PRO A 151 -2.89 3.13 -4.40
N ILE A 152 -2.30 4.26 -4.00
CA ILE A 152 -1.24 4.94 -4.76
C ILE A 152 0.12 4.37 -4.36
N GLU A 153 0.40 4.33 -3.05
CA GLU A 153 1.69 3.87 -2.52
C GLU A 153 1.99 2.43 -2.94
N PHE A 154 1.00 1.52 -2.86
CA PHE A 154 1.17 0.13 -3.25
C PHE A 154 1.39 -0.05 -4.75
N ALA A 155 0.97 0.91 -5.57
CA ALA A 155 1.16 0.86 -7.02
C ALA A 155 2.63 1.02 -7.44
N PHE A 156 3.50 1.55 -6.57
CA PHE A 156 4.93 1.71 -6.86
C PHE A 156 5.86 1.22 -5.74
N LEU A 157 5.37 0.95 -4.53
CA LEU A 157 6.18 0.52 -3.38
C LEU A 157 7.12 -0.65 -3.71
N PHE A 158 6.57 -1.73 -4.28
CA PHE A 158 7.32 -2.95 -4.57
C PHE A 158 8.10 -2.89 -5.88
N VAL A 159 7.65 -2.05 -6.81
CA VAL A 159 8.23 -1.96 -8.16
C VAL A 159 9.31 -0.89 -8.26
N ALA A 160 9.21 0.16 -7.44
CA ALA A 160 10.14 1.28 -7.39
C ALA A 160 10.41 1.69 -5.93
N PRO A 161 11.15 0.88 -5.14
CA PRO A 161 11.44 1.17 -3.73
C PRO A 161 12.14 2.52 -3.52
N VAL A 162 12.92 2.98 -4.50
CA VAL A 162 13.58 4.29 -4.49
C VAL A 162 12.55 5.43 -4.46
N LEU A 163 11.47 5.35 -5.26
CA LEU A 163 10.39 6.34 -5.22
C LEU A 163 9.67 6.31 -3.88
N PHE A 164 9.52 5.14 -3.27
CA PHE A 164 8.90 5.01 -1.95
C PHE A 164 9.75 5.65 -0.85
N PHE A 165 11.06 5.44 -0.87
CA PHE A 165 11.97 6.11 0.05
C PHE A 165 11.92 7.64 -0.11
N ILE A 166 11.88 8.13 -1.35
CA ILE A 166 11.76 9.56 -1.64
C ILE A 166 10.43 10.11 -1.14
N HIS A 167 9.32 9.39 -1.38
CA HIS A 167 8.00 9.76 -0.85
C HIS A 167 8.00 9.84 0.68
N ALA A 168 8.64 8.89 1.36
CA ALA A 168 8.80 8.93 2.81
C ALA A 168 9.60 10.17 3.24
N LEU A 169 10.70 10.49 2.55
CA LEU A 169 11.52 11.66 2.84
C LEU A 169 10.75 12.96 2.63
N LEU A 170 10.03 13.08 1.52
CA LEU A 170 9.20 14.23 1.22
C LEU A 170 8.08 14.42 2.26
N THR A 171 7.47 13.32 2.72
CA THR A 171 6.49 13.37 3.81
C THR A 171 7.11 13.88 5.11
N GLY A 172 8.30 13.38 5.48
CA GLY A 172 9.05 13.92 6.62
C GLY A 172 9.33 15.42 6.48
N THR A 173 9.82 15.86 5.32
CA THR A 173 10.05 17.31 5.11
C THR A 173 8.76 18.13 5.21
N SER A 174 7.61 17.58 4.79
CA SER A 174 6.33 18.29 4.85
C SER A 174 5.90 18.53 6.30
N LEU A 175 6.03 17.53 7.15
CA LEU A 175 5.76 17.66 8.59
C LEU A 175 6.72 18.65 9.26
N ALA A 176 8.02 18.58 8.94
CA ALA A 176 8.99 19.53 9.45
C ALA A 176 8.69 20.98 9.03
N ILE A 177 8.39 21.20 7.74
CA ILE A 177 8.10 22.54 7.20
C ILE A 177 6.79 23.10 7.78
N CYS A 178 5.72 22.30 7.84
CA CYS A 178 4.46 22.75 8.43
C CYS A 178 4.65 23.16 9.90
N THR A 179 5.39 22.36 10.66
CA THR A 179 5.69 22.67 12.07
C THR A 179 6.57 23.92 12.20
N ALA A 180 7.60 24.07 11.34
CA ALA A 180 8.48 25.24 11.35
C ALA A 180 7.75 26.54 10.99
N LEU A 181 6.75 26.47 10.10
CA LEU A 181 5.92 27.61 9.72
C LEU A 181 4.84 27.93 10.77
N GLY A 182 4.60 27.03 11.73
CA GLY A 182 3.56 27.19 12.74
C GLY A 182 2.16 26.79 12.27
N ILE A 183 2.07 25.94 11.25
CA ILE A 183 0.81 25.42 10.71
C ILE A 183 0.32 24.29 11.62
N ARG A 184 -0.91 24.43 12.13
CA ARG A 184 -1.55 23.42 12.97
C ARG A 184 -2.95 23.15 12.45
N ILE A 185 -3.21 21.91 12.09
CA ILE A 185 -4.53 21.42 11.75
C ILE A 185 -4.57 19.91 12.01
N GLY A 186 -5.64 19.45 12.64
CA GLY A 186 -5.89 18.05 12.92
C GLY A 186 -6.78 17.41 11.86
N PHE A 187 -6.89 16.09 11.94
CA PHE A 187 -7.75 15.25 11.11
C PHE A 187 -8.34 14.13 11.99
N GLY A 188 -9.55 13.69 11.65
CA GLY A 188 -10.18 12.55 12.33
C GLY A 188 -9.81 11.21 11.68
N PHE A 189 -9.48 11.22 10.39
CA PHE A 189 -9.22 10.00 9.63
C PHE A 189 -7.83 9.96 8.98
N SER A 190 -7.58 10.76 7.93
CA SER A 190 -6.32 10.61 7.17
C SER A 190 -5.83 11.87 6.44
N ALA A 191 -6.21 13.06 6.91
CA ALA A 191 -5.74 14.34 6.36
C ALA A 191 -6.17 14.61 4.90
N GLY A 192 -7.36 14.14 4.52
CA GLY A 192 -7.98 14.48 3.24
C GLY A 192 -8.68 15.85 3.24
N LEU A 193 -9.21 16.27 2.10
CA LEU A 193 -9.98 17.50 1.96
C LEU A 193 -11.15 17.57 2.95
N ILE A 194 -11.82 16.44 3.21
CA ILE A 194 -12.94 16.40 4.17
C ILE A 194 -12.46 16.81 5.56
N ASP A 195 -11.37 16.20 6.04
CA ASP A 195 -10.75 16.55 7.32
C ASP A 195 -10.32 18.03 7.35
N TYR A 196 -9.75 18.52 6.24
CA TYR A 196 -9.29 19.90 6.12
C TYR A 196 -10.46 20.88 6.27
N LEU A 197 -11.56 20.65 5.55
CA LEU A 197 -12.75 21.51 5.61
C LEU A 197 -13.43 21.47 6.97
N LEU A 198 -13.54 20.28 7.59
CA LEU A 198 -14.13 20.12 8.92
C LEU A 198 -13.31 20.86 9.99
N ASN A 199 -11.99 20.85 9.87
CA ASN A 199 -11.09 21.47 10.84
C ASN A 199 -10.65 22.89 10.47
N PHE A 200 -11.04 23.42 9.31
CA PHE A 200 -10.56 24.71 8.79
C PHE A 200 -10.77 25.90 9.75
N ARG A 201 -11.87 25.87 10.53
CA ARG A 201 -12.24 26.92 11.49
C ARG A 201 -12.17 26.47 12.95
N ALA A 202 -11.50 25.37 13.26
CA ALA A 202 -11.35 24.98 14.65
C ALA A 202 -10.52 26.05 15.40
N PRO A 203 -10.84 26.35 16.67
CA PRO A 203 -10.27 27.49 17.39
C PRO A 203 -8.75 27.38 17.61
N ASN A 204 -8.22 26.16 17.58
CA ASN A 204 -6.79 25.85 17.70
C ASN A 204 -6.10 25.58 16.35
N THR A 205 -6.80 25.75 15.22
CA THR A 205 -6.19 25.70 13.88
C THR A 205 -5.40 26.96 13.60
N THR A 206 -4.18 26.81 13.11
CA THR A 206 -3.31 27.94 12.75
C THR A 206 -2.87 27.84 11.29
N GLN A 207 -2.98 28.98 10.59
CA GLN A 207 -2.53 29.16 9.20
C GLN A 207 -3.07 28.11 8.19
N PRO A 208 -4.37 27.77 8.20
CA PRO A 208 -4.90 26.74 7.30
C PRO A 208 -4.76 27.12 5.81
N LEU A 209 -4.75 28.42 5.48
CA LEU A 209 -4.52 28.88 4.10
C LEU A 209 -3.06 28.70 3.65
N LEU A 210 -2.10 28.89 4.54
CA LEU A 210 -0.68 28.69 4.23
C LEU A 210 -0.40 27.22 3.91
N LEU A 211 -1.13 26.31 4.56
CA LEU A 211 -1.07 24.87 4.26
C LEU A 211 -1.42 24.57 2.80
N LEU A 212 -2.39 25.25 2.20
CA LEU A 212 -2.71 25.08 0.78
C LEU A 212 -1.56 25.54 -0.12
N VAL A 213 -0.88 26.63 0.25
CA VAL A 213 0.30 27.12 -0.47
C VAL A 213 1.44 26.10 -0.38
N VAL A 214 1.72 25.57 0.82
CA VAL A 214 2.70 24.48 1.02
C VAL A 214 2.30 23.26 0.20
N GLY A 215 1.01 22.89 0.20
CA GLY A 215 0.45 21.83 -0.63
C GLY A 215 0.74 22.01 -2.11
N LEU A 216 0.48 23.19 -2.67
CA LEU A 216 0.77 23.50 -4.08
C LEU A 216 2.28 23.40 -4.39
N VAL A 217 3.15 23.87 -3.49
CA VAL A 217 4.60 23.70 -3.62
C VAL A 217 4.96 22.20 -3.65
N TYR A 218 4.38 21.40 -2.75
CA TYR A 218 4.56 19.95 -2.75
C TYR A 218 4.01 19.27 -4.01
N ALA A 219 2.92 19.76 -4.60
CA ALA A 219 2.43 19.28 -5.89
C ALA A 219 3.51 19.41 -6.98
N VAL A 220 4.11 20.61 -7.06
CA VAL A 220 5.18 20.91 -8.02
C VAL A 220 6.40 20.02 -7.75
N VAL A 221 6.86 19.94 -6.50
CA VAL A 221 8.00 19.10 -6.11
C VAL A 221 7.75 17.63 -6.43
N TYR A 222 6.60 17.08 -6.03
CA TYR A 222 6.27 15.68 -6.30
C TYR A 222 6.22 15.38 -7.79
N TYR A 223 5.57 16.23 -8.59
CA TYR A 223 5.50 16.04 -10.04
C TYR A 223 6.90 15.94 -10.66
N PHE A 224 7.76 16.92 -10.41
CA PHE A 224 9.09 16.96 -11.02
C PHE A 224 10.03 15.88 -10.48
N VAL A 225 10.00 15.60 -9.18
CA VAL A 225 10.82 14.54 -8.57
C VAL A 225 10.39 13.17 -9.11
N PHE A 226 9.09 12.86 -9.12
CA PHE A 226 8.62 11.58 -9.68
C PHE A 226 8.96 11.48 -11.17
N SER A 227 8.67 12.52 -11.97
CA SER A 227 9.04 12.55 -13.39
C SER A 227 10.53 12.31 -13.62
N PHE A 228 11.39 12.95 -12.84
CA PHE A 228 12.84 12.78 -12.95
C PHE A 228 13.26 11.34 -12.65
N PHE A 229 12.84 10.77 -11.52
CA PHE A 229 13.26 9.42 -11.14
C PHE A 229 12.66 8.34 -12.05
N ILE A 230 11.40 8.49 -12.47
CA ILE A 230 10.75 7.57 -13.41
C ILE A 230 11.51 7.52 -14.74
N THR A 231 11.87 8.68 -15.29
CA THR A 231 12.55 8.75 -16.59
C THR A 231 14.02 8.39 -16.49
N ARG A 232 14.74 8.88 -15.47
CA ARG A 232 16.18 8.70 -15.30
C ARG A 232 16.57 7.26 -15.00
N PHE A 233 15.75 6.54 -14.24
CA PHE A 233 16.01 5.16 -13.82
C PHE A 233 15.09 4.13 -14.49
N ASN A 234 14.26 4.59 -15.44
CA ASN A 234 13.30 3.74 -16.16
C ASN A 234 12.43 2.91 -15.20
N LEU A 235 11.89 3.54 -14.16
CA LEU A 235 11.14 2.84 -13.10
C LEU A 235 9.79 2.34 -13.61
N GLY A 236 9.39 1.14 -13.20
CA GLY A 236 8.21 0.44 -13.71
C GLY A 236 6.87 0.87 -13.10
N THR A 237 6.61 2.17 -13.04
CA THR A 237 5.31 2.69 -12.53
C THR A 237 4.11 2.23 -13.37
N PRO A 238 2.88 2.28 -12.83
CA PRO A 238 1.68 1.80 -13.51
C PRO A 238 1.55 2.32 -14.95
N GLY A 239 1.34 1.42 -15.90
CA GLY A 239 1.23 1.73 -17.32
C GLY A 239 2.56 1.79 -18.09
N ARG A 240 3.72 1.49 -17.49
CA ARG A 240 5.01 1.39 -18.22
C ARG A 240 5.36 0.01 -18.78
N GLY A 241 4.64 -1.06 -18.43
CA GLY A 241 4.78 -2.39 -19.03
C GLY A 241 6.03 -3.18 -18.62
N GLU A 242 6.23 -4.35 -19.26
CA GLU A 242 7.20 -5.41 -18.85
C GLU A 242 8.67 -4.97 -18.85
N SER A 243 9.06 -4.06 -19.74
CA SER A 243 10.47 -3.75 -20.03
C SER A 243 11.23 -3.19 -18.84
N SER A 244 10.51 -2.60 -17.88
CA SER A 244 11.04 -1.98 -16.66
C SER A 244 10.84 -2.83 -15.40
N THR A 245 9.97 -3.85 -15.43
CA THR A 245 9.55 -4.63 -14.25
C THR A 245 9.89 -6.10 -14.32
N GLY A 246 10.15 -6.64 -15.52
CA GLY A 246 10.24 -8.09 -15.74
C GLY A 246 8.94 -8.85 -15.44
N LEU A 247 7.84 -8.14 -15.18
CA LEU A 247 6.53 -8.68 -14.83
C LEU A 247 5.57 -8.41 -15.99
N ALA A 248 4.85 -9.46 -16.44
CA ALA A 248 3.86 -9.36 -17.50
C ALA A 248 2.80 -8.27 -17.21
N PRO A 249 2.27 -7.52 -18.20
CA PRO A 249 1.26 -6.48 -17.97
C PRO A 249 -0.03 -7.06 -17.40
N ASP A 250 -0.20 -8.37 -17.56
CA ASP A 250 -1.41 -9.15 -17.31
C ASP A 250 -1.90 -9.09 -15.86
N TRP A 251 -1.03 -8.75 -14.89
CA TRP A 251 -1.43 -8.64 -13.48
C TRP A 251 -2.04 -7.28 -13.11
N ILE A 252 -1.78 -6.22 -13.89
CA ILE A 252 -2.30 -4.85 -13.64
C ILE A 252 -3.49 -4.52 -14.56
N LEU A 253 -3.56 -5.15 -15.74
CA LEU A 253 -4.60 -4.86 -16.73
C LEU A 253 -5.91 -5.64 -16.46
N PRO A 254 -7.08 -4.98 -16.48
CA PRO A 254 -8.36 -5.66 -16.67
C PRO A 254 -8.33 -6.49 -17.95
N GLU A 255 -8.95 -7.68 -17.95
CA GLU A 255 -8.99 -8.63 -19.08
C GLU A 255 -9.39 -7.95 -20.41
N SER A 256 -10.35 -7.02 -20.36
CA SER A 256 -10.86 -6.26 -21.52
C SER A 256 -9.87 -5.27 -22.14
N GLN A 257 -8.77 -4.97 -21.44
CA GLN A 257 -7.73 -4.02 -21.84
C GLN A 257 -6.40 -4.73 -22.13
N ARG A 258 -6.36 -6.07 -22.01
CA ARG A 258 -5.21 -6.86 -22.49
C ARG A 258 -5.12 -6.69 -24.00
N GLY A 259 -3.95 -6.28 -24.49
CA GLY A 259 -3.68 -6.35 -25.92
C GLY A 259 -3.86 -7.79 -26.42
N PRO A 260 -4.06 -8.03 -27.72
CA PRO A 260 -4.09 -9.39 -28.25
C PRO A 260 -2.86 -10.11 -27.72
N LYS A 261 -3.09 -11.24 -27.03
CA LYS A 261 -2.02 -12.11 -26.53
C LYS A 261 -1.04 -12.22 -27.69
N ARG A 262 0.20 -11.75 -27.53
CA ARG A 262 1.22 -12.06 -28.53
C ARG A 262 1.25 -13.58 -28.53
N GLU A 263 0.63 -14.19 -29.54
CA GLU A 263 1.07 -15.50 -29.97
C GLU A 263 2.58 -15.36 -30.04
N ARG A 264 3.30 -16.21 -29.32
CA ARG A 264 4.74 -16.32 -29.51
C ARG A 264 4.92 -16.66 -30.98
N THR A 265 5.03 -15.63 -31.83
CA THR A 265 5.46 -15.76 -33.20
C THR A 265 6.81 -16.43 -33.06
N ALA A 266 6.85 -17.68 -33.50
CA ALA A 266 8.01 -18.53 -33.49
C ALA A 266 9.16 -17.76 -34.15
N SER A 267 9.96 -17.06 -33.34
CA SER A 267 11.25 -16.56 -33.78
C SER A 267 12.11 -17.80 -33.99
N ASN A 268 12.37 -18.09 -35.26
CA ASN A 268 13.19 -19.19 -35.76
C ASN A 268 14.55 -19.25 -35.06
N GLY A 269 14.60 -19.95 -33.92
CA GLY A 269 15.79 -20.09 -33.11
C GLY A 269 15.62 -20.91 -31.83
N HIS A 270 14.55 -21.68 -31.68
CA HIS A 270 14.47 -22.71 -30.64
C HIS A 270 14.31 -24.07 -31.29
N LYS A 271 15.25 -24.96 -30.94
CA LYS A 271 15.17 -26.40 -31.21
C LYS A 271 13.77 -26.89 -30.84
N ALA A 272 13.25 -27.81 -31.66
CA ALA A 272 12.02 -28.54 -31.41
C ALA A 272 11.91 -28.95 -29.93
N PRO A 273 10.70 -28.89 -29.33
CA PRO A 273 10.52 -29.16 -27.92
C PRO A 273 11.04 -30.56 -27.59
N SER A 274 12.06 -30.62 -26.73
CA SER A 274 12.41 -31.85 -26.03
C SER A 274 11.23 -32.23 -25.14
N ALA A 275 10.94 -33.52 -25.07
CA ALA A 275 9.85 -34.09 -24.30
C ALA A 275 9.67 -33.45 -22.90
N GLY A 276 8.48 -32.85 -22.71
CA GLY A 276 7.74 -32.79 -21.45
C GLY A 276 8.27 -31.85 -20.37
N ASP A 277 7.91 -30.58 -20.43
CA ASP A 277 7.70 -29.81 -19.20
C ASP A 277 6.56 -30.48 -18.43
N ALA A 278 6.76 -30.80 -17.15
CA ALA A 278 5.77 -31.48 -16.32
C ALA A 278 4.48 -30.66 -16.22
N ASP A 279 4.61 -29.33 -16.27
CA ASP A 279 3.49 -28.40 -16.20
C ASP A 279 2.67 -28.41 -17.50
N ASP A 280 3.30 -28.52 -18.67
CA ASP A 280 2.62 -28.65 -19.96
C ASP A 280 1.84 -29.97 -20.06
N VAL A 281 2.42 -31.05 -19.53
CA VAL A 281 1.78 -32.37 -19.47
C VAL A 281 0.57 -32.34 -18.51
N LEU A 282 0.71 -31.69 -17.36
CA LEU A 282 -0.38 -31.54 -16.39
C LEU A 282 -1.51 -30.67 -16.97
N ALA A 283 -1.18 -29.53 -17.57
CA ALA A 283 -2.15 -28.65 -18.22
C ALA A 283 -2.92 -29.37 -19.34
N GLY A 284 -2.24 -30.21 -20.13
CA GLY A 284 -2.87 -31.05 -21.13
C GLY A 284 -3.87 -32.05 -20.55
N LYS A 285 -3.52 -32.70 -19.42
CA LYS A 285 -4.42 -33.64 -18.73
C LYS A 285 -5.63 -32.95 -18.10
N ILE A 286 -5.43 -31.79 -17.48
CA ILE A 286 -6.51 -30.97 -16.92
C ILE A 286 -7.46 -30.52 -18.05
N LEU A 287 -6.93 -30.06 -19.18
CA LEU A 287 -7.74 -29.64 -20.32
C LEU A 287 -8.55 -30.81 -20.90
N ALA A 288 -7.98 -32.00 -20.97
CA ALA A 288 -8.70 -33.19 -21.41
C ALA A 288 -9.85 -33.55 -20.45
N ALA A 289 -9.61 -33.50 -19.14
CA ALA A 289 -10.62 -33.78 -18.12
C ALA A 289 -11.74 -32.71 -18.08
N LEU A 290 -11.50 -31.50 -18.59
CA LEU A 290 -12.52 -30.45 -18.74
C LEU A 290 -13.40 -30.62 -19.99
N GLY A 291 -13.30 -31.71 -20.74
CA GLY A 291 -14.01 -31.89 -22.02
C GLY A 291 -13.28 -31.27 -23.23
N GLY A 292 -12.00 -30.92 -23.06
CA GLY A 292 -11.16 -30.39 -24.12
C GLY A 292 -11.33 -28.89 -24.39
N LYS A 293 -10.53 -28.38 -25.34
CA LYS A 293 -10.47 -26.94 -25.69
C LYS A 293 -11.81 -26.36 -26.10
N THR A 294 -12.68 -27.16 -26.73
CA THR A 294 -13.99 -26.74 -27.21
C THR A 294 -15.01 -26.56 -26.08
N ASN A 295 -14.79 -27.20 -24.93
CA ASN A 295 -15.68 -27.05 -23.79
C ASN A 295 -15.30 -25.85 -22.91
N VAL A 296 -14.07 -25.35 -22.98
CA VAL A 296 -13.62 -24.20 -22.19
C VAL A 296 -14.00 -22.89 -22.89
N GLN A 297 -14.93 -22.14 -22.31
CA GLN A 297 -15.36 -20.84 -22.81
C GLN A 297 -14.36 -19.73 -22.43
N SER A 298 -13.98 -19.67 -21.16
CA SER A 298 -12.97 -18.74 -20.67
C SER A 298 -12.30 -19.24 -19.39
N VAL A 299 -11.08 -18.76 -19.18
CA VAL A 299 -10.28 -19.02 -17.98
C VAL A 299 -9.95 -17.68 -17.36
N GLU A 300 -10.47 -17.41 -16.18
CA GLU A 300 -10.20 -16.20 -15.41
C GLU A 300 -9.42 -16.55 -14.15
N GLY A 301 -8.75 -15.56 -13.55
CA GLY A 301 -8.00 -15.74 -12.32
C GLY A 301 -8.17 -14.58 -11.37
N CYS A 302 -8.29 -14.89 -10.08
CA CYS A 302 -7.94 -13.99 -8.99
C CYS A 302 -6.63 -14.48 -8.36
N ILE A 303 -6.01 -13.64 -7.50
CA ILE A 303 -4.67 -13.83 -6.90
C ILE A 303 -4.39 -15.28 -6.45
N THR A 304 -5.37 -16.01 -5.91
CA THR A 304 -5.20 -17.39 -5.41
C THR A 304 -6.16 -18.41 -6.02
N ARG A 305 -6.96 -18.04 -7.02
CA ARG A 305 -8.02 -18.92 -7.57
C ARG A 305 -8.18 -18.74 -9.07
N LEU A 306 -8.22 -19.85 -9.79
CA LEU A 306 -8.65 -19.91 -11.18
C LEU A 306 -10.19 -20.09 -11.22
N ARG A 307 -10.88 -19.37 -12.10
CA ARG A 307 -12.29 -19.57 -12.44
C ARG A 307 -12.37 -20.07 -13.87
N LEU A 308 -13.09 -21.16 -14.08
CA LEU A 308 -13.29 -21.78 -15.38
C LEU A 308 -14.76 -21.64 -15.78
N PHE A 309 -15.01 -21.10 -16.96
CA PHE A 309 -16.32 -21.10 -17.59
C PHE A 309 -16.32 -22.15 -18.69
N VAL A 310 -17.27 -23.09 -18.62
CA VAL A 310 -17.42 -24.17 -19.59
C VAL A 310 -18.75 -24.05 -20.33
N ASN A 311 -18.79 -24.58 -21.56
CA ASN A 311 -20.00 -24.60 -22.37
C ASN A 311 -20.99 -25.69 -21.88
N ASP A 312 -20.46 -26.84 -21.48
CA ASP A 312 -21.23 -28.00 -21.06
C ASP A 312 -20.59 -28.66 -19.81
N PRO A 313 -21.20 -28.51 -18.63
CA PRO A 313 -20.72 -29.13 -17.40
C PRO A 313 -20.70 -30.66 -17.42
N ASP A 314 -21.56 -31.31 -18.22
CA ASP A 314 -21.69 -32.77 -18.21
C ASP A 314 -20.51 -33.48 -18.91
N GLN A 315 -19.68 -32.72 -19.64
CA GLN A 315 -18.45 -33.21 -20.27
C GLN A 315 -17.23 -33.17 -19.34
N ILE A 316 -17.39 -32.71 -18.09
CA ILE A 316 -16.32 -32.64 -17.11
C ILE A 316 -16.14 -34.00 -16.43
N ASP A 317 -14.91 -34.53 -16.48
CA ASP A 317 -14.50 -35.69 -15.69
C ASP A 317 -14.02 -35.27 -14.29
N ASP A 318 -14.98 -35.15 -13.37
CA ASP A 318 -14.74 -34.79 -11.97
C ASP A 318 -13.79 -35.77 -11.25
N ALA A 319 -13.81 -37.05 -11.62
CA ALA A 319 -12.95 -38.06 -11.01
C ALA A 319 -11.52 -37.93 -11.51
N GLY A 320 -11.35 -37.71 -12.82
CA GLY A 320 -10.08 -37.41 -13.47
C GLY A 320 -9.43 -36.16 -12.90
N LEU A 321 -10.17 -35.06 -12.76
CA LEU A 321 -9.65 -33.81 -12.18
C LEU A 321 -9.14 -34.00 -10.75
N LYS A 322 -9.89 -34.68 -9.87
CA LYS A 322 -9.47 -34.95 -8.47
C LYS A 322 -8.24 -35.84 -8.37
N SER A 323 -8.00 -36.69 -9.37
CA SER A 323 -6.81 -37.56 -9.40
C SER A 323 -5.54 -36.80 -9.79
N LEU A 324 -5.68 -35.62 -10.40
CA LEU A 324 -4.57 -34.79 -10.87
C LEU A 324 -4.07 -33.76 -9.84
N GLY A 325 -4.80 -33.55 -8.73
CA GLY A 325 -4.44 -32.65 -7.63
C GLY A 325 -5.51 -31.60 -7.35
#